data_AF-A7GEG9-F1
#
_entry.id   AF-A7GEG9-F1
#
_cell.length_a   1.000
_cell.length_b   1.000
_cell.length_c   1.000
_cell.angle_alpha   90.00
_cell.angle_beta   90.00
_cell.angle_gamma   90.00
#
_symmetry.space_group_name_H-M   'P 1'
#
loop_
_entity.id
_entity.type
_entity.pdbx_description
1 polymer ?
#
loop_
_entity_poly.entity_id
_entity_poly.type
_entity_poly.pdbx_seq_one_letter_code
_entity_poly.pdbx_strand_id
1 'polypeptide(L)'
;MKPLEIKLNREFTKLQEELEDYWFDEGNDKISNFVDKIARENLFKIQNIRQEIEKVCKSQNFTIKKCNELIYEFSYIVNEFGKYLSRDNSKGFTKDLIESTMGESKSIIDEIKILIATTYYANLQKLANKMDCRTYQTIGRITFILNTVTDEIMNPYKKLINDEINRVENILHDKAYEIEKIETKNKDNKSNVKKIFDYKKMDRLIKDYGFEEVRQSGDHKIYSNGEKSIPVPQHELEKGLSFKIQKQIS
;
A
#
# COMPACT_ATOMS: atom_id res chain seq x y z
N MET A 1 -11.72 -21.74 -59.17
CA MET A 1 -12.06 -22.10 -57.78
C MET A 1 -13.34 -22.92 -57.82
N LYS A 2 -13.40 -24.10 -57.18
CA LYS A 2 -14.58 -24.98 -57.27
C LYS A 2 -15.79 -24.33 -56.57
N PRO A 3 -17.06 -24.60 -56.96
CA PRO A 3 -18.23 -23.97 -56.33
C PRO A 3 -18.28 -24.12 -54.79
N LEU A 4 -17.89 -25.30 -54.28
CA LEU A 4 -17.78 -25.57 -52.85
C LEU A 4 -16.69 -24.74 -52.17
N GLU A 5 -15.52 -24.62 -52.81
CA GLU A 5 -14.38 -23.85 -52.31
C GLU A 5 -14.71 -22.35 -52.18
N ILE A 6 -15.47 -21.81 -53.15
CA ILE A 6 -15.98 -20.43 -53.11
C ILE A 6 -16.96 -20.26 -51.94
N LYS A 7 -17.90 -21.20 -51.77
CA LYS A 7 -18.90 -21.15 -50.69
C LYS A 7 -18.24 -21.16 -49.31
N LEU A 8 -17.31 -22.09 -49.07
CA LEU A 8 -16.59 -22.20 -47.79
C LEU A 8 -15.74 -20.95 -47.51
N ASN A 9 -15.06 -20.40 -48.52
CA ASN A 9 -14.27 -19.18 -48.34
C ASN A 9 -15.13 -17.94 -48.05
N ARG A 10 -16.34 -17.86 -48.62
CA ARG A 10 -17.30 -16.78 -48.31
C ARG A 10 -17.78 -16.89 -46.87
N GLU A 11 -18.19 -18.08 -46.44
CA GLU A 11 -18.64 -18.32 -45.06
C GLU A 11 -17.55 -17.97 -44.05
N PHE A 12 -16.31 -18.39 -44.31
CA PHE A 12 -15.18 -18.06 -43.45
C PHE A 12 -14.95 -16.55 -43.36
N THR A 13 -15.03 -15.85 -44.50
CA THR A 13 -14.78 -14.40 -44.53
C THR A 13 -15.87 -13.67 -43.74
N LYS A 14 -17.12 -14.10 -43.86
CA LYS A 14 -18.24 -13.57 -43.07
C LYS A 14 -18.01 -13.79 -41.56
N LEU A 15 -17.69 -15.00 -41.12
CA LEU A 15 -17.41 -15.28 -39.71
C LEU A 15 -16.19 -14.52 -39.18
N GLN A 16 -15.17 -14.33 -40.03
CA GLN A 16 -14.00 -13.53 -39.68
C GLN A 16 -14.37 -12.06 -39.46
N GLU A 17 -15.18 -11.48 -40.35
CA GLU A 17 -15.71 -10.11 -40.22
C GLU A 17 -16.55 -9.97 -38.95
N GLU A 18 -17.50 -10.89 -38.70
CA GLU A 18 -18.32 -10.90 -37.47
C GLU A 18 -17.45 -10.98 -36.20
N LEU A 19 -16.38 -11.77 -36.22
CA LEU A 19 -15.45 -11.84 -35.10
C LEU A 19 -14.69 -10.52 -34.90
N GLU A 20 -14.19 -9.92 -35.97
CA GLU A 20 -13.48 -8.64 -35.91
C GLU A 20 -14.42 -7.54 -35.41
N ASP A 21 -15.63 -7.44 -35.96
CA ASP A 21 -16.66 -6.45 -35.58
C ASP A 21 -17.03 -6.57 -34.10
N TYR A 22 -17.23 -7.80 -33.60
CA TYR A 22 -17.47 -8.01 -32.16
C TYR A 22 -16.37 -7.39 -31.31
N TRP A 23 -15.09 -7.63 -31.64
CA TRP A 23 -13.98 -7.16 -30.82
C TRP A 23 -13.67 -5.67 -31.01
N PHE A 24 -14.05 -5.07 -32.13
CA PHE A 24 -13.96 -3.62 -32.34
C PHE A 24 -15.03 -2.84 -31.58
N ASP A 25 -16.21 -3.42 -31.40
CA ASP A 25 -17.34 -2.78 -30.73
C ASP A 25 -17.59 -3.38 -29.33
N GLU A 26 -18.46 -4.38 -29.22
CA GLU A 26 -18.96 -4.91 -27.94
C GLU A 26 -17.85 -5.48 -27.04
N GLY A 27 -16.89 -6.19 -27.64
CA GLY A 27 -15.74 -6.74 -26.94
C GLY A 27 -14.90 -5.63 -26.32
N ASN A 28 -14.66 -4.54 -27.04
CA ASN A 28 -13.91 -3.39 -26.55
C ASN A 28 -14.58 -2.74 -25.32
N ASP A 29 -15.90 -2.56 -25.37
CA ASP A 29 -16.67 -2.02 -24.24
C ASP A 29 -16.63 -2.96 -23.03
N LYS A 30 -16.75 -4.27 -23.24
CA LYS A 30 -16.67 -5.27 -22.16
C LYS A 30 -15.30 -5.29 -21.51
N ILE A 31 -14.22 -5.25 -22.31
CA ILE A 31 -12.84 -5.15 -21.81
C ILE A 31 -12.72 -3.90 -20.96
N SER A 32 -13.17 -2.76 -21.49
CA SER A 32 -13.02 -1.48 -20.82
C SER A 32 -13.71 -1.47 -19.46
N ASN A 33 -14.96 -1.93 -19.41
CA ASN A 33 -15.74 -2.01 -18.18
C ASN A 33 -15.13 -3.00 -17.16
N PHE A 34 -14.64 -4.14 -17.63
CA PHE A 34 -14.01 -5.14 -16.76
C PHE A 34 -12.72 -4.60 -16.12
N VAL A 35 -11.83 -4.04 -16.95
CA VAL A 35 -10.54 -3.51 -16.49
C VAL A 35 -10.73 -2.31 -15.57
N ASP A 36 -11.62 -1.37 -15.91
CA ASP A 36 -11.97 -0.22 -15.07
C ASP A 36 -12.49 -0.66 -13.70
N LYS A 37 -13.45 -1.59 -13.69
CA LYS A 37 -14.04 -2.10 -12.45
C LYS A 37 -12.99 -2.68 -11.51
N ILE A 38 -12.14 -3.57 -12.03
CA ILE A 38 -11.10 -4.23 -11.24
C ILE A 38 -10.09 -3.20 -10.72
N ALA A 39 -9.63 -2.28 -11.57
CA ALA A 39 -8.65 -1.28 -11.18
C ALA A 39 -9.21 -0.33 -10.11
N ARG A 40 -10.46 0.11 -10.30
CA ARG A 40 -11.17 0.99 -9.38
C ARG A 40 -11.41 0.33 -8.02
N GLU A 41 -11.88 -0.91 -7.99
CA GLU A 41 -12.10 -1.65 -6.74
C GLU A 41 -10.82 -1.79 -5.92
N ASN A 42 -9.68 -2.08 -6.58
CA ASN A 42 -8.39 -2.18 -5.90
C ASN A 42 -7.88 -0.81 -5.42
N LEU A 43 -8.04 0.25 -6.22
CA LEU A 43 -7.70 1.60 -5.79
C LEU A 43 -8.50 2.02 -4.55
N PHE A 44 -9.81 1.73 -4.51
CA PHE A 44 -10.63 2.02 -3.32
C PHE A 44 -10.15 1.30 -2.06
N LYS A 45 -9.75 0.03 -2.16
CA LYS A 45 -9.18 -0.72 -1.03
C LYS A 45 -7.89 -0.06 -0.52
N ILE A 46 -6.99 0.30 -1.44
CA ILE A 46 -5.72 0.99 -1.14
C ILE A 46 -6.00 2.33 -0.43
N GLN A 47 -6.95 3.12 -0.95
CA GLN A 47 -7.34 4.41 -0.37
C GLN A 47 -7.94 4.28 1.03
N ASN A 48 -8.77 3.26 1.26
CA ASN A 48 -9.37 3.02 2.58
C ASN A 48 -8.29 2.72 3.62
N ILE A 49 -7.35 1.82 3.31
CA ILE A 49 -6.26 1.51 4.25
C ILE A 49 -5.37 2.73 4.47
N ARG A 50 -5.03 3.49 3.42
CA ARG A 50 -4.27 4.74 3.57
C ARG A 50 -4.96 5.72 4.52
N GLN A 51 -6.27 5.89 4.43
CA GLN A 51 -7.03 6.74 5.37
C GLN A 51 -6.99 6.20 6.80
N GLU A 52 -6.99 4.88 6.99
CA GLU A 52 -6.84 4.28 8.31
C GLU A 52 -5.44 4.50 8.90
N ILE A 53 -4.39 4.34 8.08
CA ILE A 53 -3.01 4.67 8.46
C ILE A 53 -2.94 6.13 8.92
N GLU A 54 -3.49 7.05 8.13
CA GLU A 54 -3.52 8.48 8.45
C GLU A 54 -4.22 8.75 9.80
N LYS A 55 -5.37 8.13 10.04
CA LYS A 55 -6.11 8.24 11.31
C LYS A 55 -5.30 7.73 12.49
N VAL A 56 -4.60 6.60 12.33
CA VAL A 56 -3.76 6.01 13.39
C VAL A 56 -2.56 6.91 13.68
N CYS A 57 -1.87 7.41 12.64
CA CYS A 57 -0.71 8.29 12.80
C CYS A 57 -1.08 9.64 13.46
N LYS A 58 -2.26 10.19 13.18
CA LYS A 58 -2.75 11.43 13.79
C LYS A 58 -3.37 11.24 15.18
N SER A 59 -3.58 9.99 15.62
CA SER A 59 -4.18 9.69 16.93
C SER A 59 -3.24 10.04 18.09
N GLN A 60 -3.82 10.56 19.18
CA GLN A 60 -3.09 10.73 20.45
C GLN A 60 -2.69 9.38 21.07
N ASN A 61 -3.47 8.33 20.82
CA ASN A 61 -3.22 6.96 21.28
C ASN A 61 -2.51 6.15 20.19
N PHE A 62 -1.47 6.72 19.58
CA PHE A 62 -0.71 6.06 18.53
C PHE A 62 -0.05 4.78 19.06
N THR A 63 -0.22 3.67 18.32
CA THR A 63 0.39 2.38 18.63
C THR A 63 1.14 1.87 17.41
N ILE A 64 2.47 1.71 17.55
CA ILE A 64 3.35 1.20 16.48
C ILE A 64 2.85 -0.14 15.93
N LYS A 65 2.42 -1.06 16.81
CA LYS A 65 1.88 -2.37 16.40
C LYS A 65 0.73 -2.24 15.40
N LYS A 66 -0.29 -1.42 15.73
CA LYS A 66 -1.46 -1.20 14.87
C LYS A 66 -1.08 -0.52 13.55
N CYS A 67 -0.14 0.42 13.60
CA CYS A 67 0.37 1.08 12.40
C CYS A 67 1.08 0.07 11.46
N ASN A 68 1.92 -0.81 12.02
CA ASN A 68 2.63 -1.83 11.25
C ASN A 68 1.70 -2.87 10.62
N GLU A 69 0.63 -3.25 11.33
CA GLU A 69 -0.41 -4.14 10.78
C GLU A 69 -1.07 -3.52 9.53
N LEU A 70 -1.45 -2.25 9.60
CA LEU A 70 -2.04 -1.53 8.46
C LEU A 70 -1.06 -1.34 7.30
N ILE A 71 0.22 -1.05 7.58
CA ILE A 71 1.26 -0.95 6.55
C ILE A 71 1.47 -2.30 5.85
N TYR A 72 1.47 -3.40 6.60
CA TYR A 72 1.57 -4.73 6.03
C TYR A 72 0.38 -5.02 5.12
N GLU A 73 -0.84 -4.71 5.57
CA GLU A 73 -2.06 -4.89 4.78
C GLU A 73 -2.03 -4.04 3.50
N PHE A 74 -1.66 -2.76 3.61
CA PHE A 74 -1.47 -1.86 2.47
C PHE A 74 -0.49 -2.45 1.44
N SER A 75 0.69 -2.85 1.90
CA SER A 75 1.74 -3.42 1.05
C SER A 75 1.29 -4.73 0.41
N TYR A 76 0.56 -5.56 1.16
CA TYR A 76 0.01 -6.81 0.66
C TYR A 76 -0.97 -6.55 -0.49
N ILE A 77 -1.93 -5.63 -0.34
CA ILE A 77 -2.90 -5.31 -1.40
C ILE A 77 -2.22 -4.76 -2.65
N VAL A 78 -1.28 -3.81 -2.49
CA VAL A 78 -0.52 -3.25 -3.61
C VAL A 78 0.25 -4.34 -4.36
N ASN A 79 0.93 -5.24 -3.64
CA ASN A 79 1.71 -6.31 -4.23
C ASN A 79 0.85 -7.37 -4.91
N GLU A 80 -0.25 -7.78 -4.29
CA GLU A 80 -1.16 -8.77 -4.89
C GLU A 80 -1.83 -8.22 -6.15
N PHE A 81 -2.21 -6.94 -6.14
CA PHE A 81 -2.73 -6.29 -7.35
C PHE A 81 -1.67 -6.23 -8.44
N GLY A 82 -0.42 -5.85 -8.12
CA GLY A 82 0.70 -5.88 -9.05
C GLY A 82 0.95 -7.27 -9.66
N LYS A 83 0.89 -8.33 -8.84
CA LYS A 83 1.02 -9.73 -9.30
C LYS A 83 -0.14 -10.17 -10.17
N TYR A 84 -1.37 -9.76 -9.84
CA TYR A 84 -2.56 -10.08 -10.63
C TYR A 84 -2.48 -9.49 -12.04
N LEU A 85 -1.95 -8.27 -12.16
CA LEU A 85 -1.75 -7.58 -13.43
C LEU A 85 -0.51 -8.06 -14.22
N SER A 86 0.40 -8.81 -13.60
CA SER A 86 1.60 -9.27 -14.28
C SER A 86 1.27 -10.26 -15.40
N ARG A 87 1.77 -9.97 -16.61
CA ARG A 87 1.60 -10.82 -17.81
C ARG A 87 2.23 -12.21 -17.66
N ASP A 88 3.17 -12.38 -16.73
CA ASP A 88 3.78 -13.69 -16.42
C ASP A 88 2.82 -14.62 -15.67
N ASN A 89 1.74 -14.07 -15.10
CA ASN A 89 0.74 -14.83 -14.38
C ASN A 89 -0.39 -15.28 -15.32
N SER A 90 -0.05 -16.20 -16.24
CA SER A 90 -0.92 -16.80 -17.27
C SER A 90 -2.25 -17.42 -16.82
N LYS A 91 -2.59 -17.36 -15.52
CA LYS A 91 -3.76 -18.01 -14.92
C LYS A 91 -4.79 -17.06 -14.32
N GLY A 92 -4.48 -15.78 -14.10
CA GLY A 92 -5.37 -14.83 -13.41
C GLY A 92 -6.05 -13.86 -14.38
N PHE A 93 -5.51 -12.64 -14.46
CA PHE A 93 -6.14 -11.53 -15.16
C PHE A 93 -6.49 -11.80 -16.63
N THR A 94 -5.57 -12.36 -17.42
CA THR A 94 -5.84 -12.65 -18.85
C THR A 94 -6.98 -13.65 -19.02
N LYS A 95 -7.06 -14.64 -18.12
CA LYS A 95 -8.12 -15.65 -18.15
C LYS A 95 -9.46 -15.04 -17.77
N ASP A 96 -9.52 -14.31 -16.65
CA ASP A 96 -10.74 -13.64 -16.18
C ASP A 96 -11.23 -12.61 -17.21
N LEU A 97 -10.31 -11.88 -17.85
CA LEU A 97 -10.60 -10.96 -18.93
C LEU A 97 -11.24 -11.69 -20.10
N ILE A 98 -10.62 -12.77 -20.59
CA ILE A 98 -11.17 -13.54 -21.72
C ILE A 98 -12.55 -14.13 -21.35
N GLU A 99 -12.70 -14.72 -20.16
CA GLU A 99 -13.98 -15.31 -19.73
C GLU A 99 -15.10 -14.28 -19.57
N SER A 100 -14.77 -13.07 -19.08
CA SER A 100 -15.75 -11.99 -18.91
C SER A 100 -16.09 -11.25 -20.21
N THR A 101 -15.23 -11.31 -21.22
CA THR A 101 -15.36 -10.53 -22.46
C THR A 101 -15.67 -11.36 -23.70
N MET A 102 -15.54 -12.69 -23.65
CA MET A 102 -15.70 -13.56 -24.83
C MET A 102 -17.08 -13.49 -25.48
N GLY A 103 -18.18 -13.41 -24.70
CA GLY A 103 -19.55 -13.29 -25.23
C GLY A 103 -19.83 -14.19 -26.45
N GLU A 104 -20.32 -13.57 -27.53
CA GLU A 104 -20.63 -14.23 -28.81
C GLU A 104 -19.37 -14.60 -29.63
N SER A 105 -18.22 -13.99 -29.35
CA SER A 105 -16.96 -14.32 -30.03
C SER A 105 -16.59 -15.78 -29.87
N LYS A 106 -17.00 -16.41 -28.76
CA LYS A 106 -16.71 -17.82 -28.50
C LYS A 106 -17.40 -18.75 -29.50
N SER A 107 -18.69 -18.53 -29.77
CA SER A 107 -19.42 -19.33 -30.78
C SER A 107 -18.85 -19.09 -32.17
N ILE A 108 -18.52 -17.84 -32.53
CA ILE A 108 -17.93 -17.50 -33.83
C ILE A 108 -16.58 -18.23 -34.02
N ILE A 109 -15.71 -18.23 -33.01
CA ILE A 109 -14.43 -18.95 -33.04
C ILE A 109 -14.63 -20.46 -33.24
N ASP A 110 -15.61 -21.04 -32.55
CA ASP A 110 -15.88 -22.47 -32.66
C ASP A 110 -16.47 -22.83 -34.04
N GLU A 111 -17.32 -21.97 -34.62
CA GLU A 111 -17.81 -22.11 -36.00
C GLU A 111 -16.67 -22.01 -37.02
N ILE A 112 -15.74 -21.07 -36.85
CA ILE A 112 -14.54 -20.97 -37.68
C ILE A 112 -13.73 -22.28 -37.64
N LYS A 113 -13.51 -22.86 -36.45
CA LYS A 113 -12.78 -24.13 -36.31
C LYS A 113 -13.51 -25.28 -37.01
N ILE A 114 -14.83 -25.36 -36.87
CA ILE A 114 -15.65 -26.37 -37.55
C ILE A 114 -15.54 -26.22 -39.07
N LEU A 115 -15.56 -24.98 -39.57
CA LEU A 115 -15.46 -24.69 -41.00
C LEU A 115 -14.09 -25.08 -41.57
N ILE A 116 -13.01 -24.81 -40.83
CA ILE A 116 -11.65 -25.23 -41.20
C ILE A 116 -11.56 -26.75 -41.24
N ALA A 117 -12.04 -27.45 -40.21
CA ALA A 117 -12.08 -28.91 -40.17
C ALA A 117 -12.89 -29.48 -41.35
N THR A 118 -14.07 -28.93 -41.62
CA THR A 118 -14.91 -29.32 -42.76
C THR A 118 -14.17 -29.13 -44.10
N THR A 119 -13.38 -28.07 -44.22
CA THR A 119 -12.57 -27.78 -45.41
C THR A 119 -11.44 -28.80 -45.59
N TYR A 120 -10.81 -29.27 -44.49
CA TYR A 120 -9.88 -30.40 -44.54
C TYR A 120 -10.58 -31.68 -45.02
N TYR A 121 -11.73 -32.02 -44.44
CA TYR A 121 -12.50 -33.22 -44.83
C TYR A 121 -12.97 -33.19 -46.28
N ALA A 122 -13.20 -32.00 -46.84
CA ALA A 122 -13.56 -31.83 -48.25
C ALA A 122 -12.36 -31.94 -49.23
N ASN A 123 -11.17 -32.32 -48.75
CA ASN A 123 -9.92 -32.38 -49.53
C ASN A 123 -9.52 -31.02 -50.14
N LEU A 124 -9.71 -29.94 -49.38
CA LEU A 124 -9.34 -28.56 -49.76
C LEU A 124 -8.24 -28.01 -48.86
N GLN A 125 -7.15 -28.77 -48.66
CA GLN A 125 -6.08 -28.47 -47.69
C GLN A 125 -5.47 -27.07 -47.87
N LYS A 126 -5.27 -26.62 -49.12
CA LYS A 126 -4.73 -25.28 -49.39
C LYS A 126 -5.63 -24.18 -48.85
N LEU A 127 -6.96 -24.35 -48.97
CA LEU A 127 -7.92 -23.40 -48.44
C LEU A 127 -7.97 -23.48 -46.91
N ALA A 128 -8.00 -24.68 -46.34
CA ALA A 128 -8.02 -24.88 -44.89
C ALA A 128 -6.79 -24.24 -44.20
N ASN A 129 -5.58 -24.49 -44.72
CA ASN A 129 -4.35 -23.87 -44.22
C ASN A 129 -4.39 -22.33 -44.32
N LYS A 130 -4.99 -21.79 -45.38
CA LYS A 130 -5.16 -20.34 -45.54
C LYS A 130 -6.14 -19.78 -44.50
N MET A 131 -7.23 -20.49 -44.23
CA MET A 131 -8.18 -20.13 -43.18
C MET A 131 -7.52 -20.18 -41.80
N ASP A 132 -6.81 -21.25 -41.45
CA ASP A 132 -6.04 -21.37 -40.20
C ASP A 132 -5.09 -20.18 -40.02
N CYS A 133 -4.27 -19.88 -41.04
CA CYS A 133 -3.34 -18.75 -40.99
C CYS A 133 -4.06 -17.41 -40.77
N ARG A 134 -5.18 -17.17 -41.45
CA ARG A 134 -5.99 -15.95 -41.26
C ARG A 134 -6.61 -15.88 -39.86
N THR A 135 -7.06 -17.01 -39.31
CA THR A 135 -7.57 -17.10 -37.93
C THR A 135 -6.48 -16.70 -36.94
N TYR A 136 -5.26 -17.23 -37.08
CA TYR A 136 -4.14 -16.84 -36.22
C TYR A 136 -3.82 -15.34 -36.32
N GLN A 137 -3.82 -14.77 -37.53
CA GLN A 137 -3.61 -13.34 -37.73
C GLN A 137 -4.71 -12.50 -37.06
N THR A 138 -5.97 -12.93 -37.17
CA THR A 138 -7.12 -12.26 -36.56
C THR A 138 -7.02 -12.26 -35.04
N ILE A 139 -6.74 -13.42 -34.44
CA ILE A 139 -6.51 -13.56 -33.00
C ILE A 139 -5.34 -12.69 -32.54
N GLY A 140 -4.27 -12.61 -33.34
CA GLY A 140 -3.13 -11.72 -33.04
C GLY A 140 -3.53 -10.25 -32.98
N ARG A 141 -4.37 -9.78 -33.92
CA ARG A 141 -4.89 -8.40 -33.93
C ARG A 141 -5.80 -8.13 -32.73
N ILE A 142 -6.74 -9.03 -32.45
CA ILE A 142 -7.63 -8.95 -31.29
C ILE A 142 -6.81 -8.89 -29.99
N THR A 143 -5.77 -9.73 -29.87
CA THR A 143 -4.87 -9.73 -28.71
C THR A 143 -4.12 -8.40 -28.57
N PHE A 144 -3.70 -7.79 -29.68
CA PHE A 144 -3.07 -6.47 -29.66
C PHE A 144 -4.05 -5.39 -29.17
N ILE A 145 -5.30 -5.38 -29.66
CA ILE A 145 -6.36 -4.46 -29.23
C ILE A 145 -6.62 -4.63 -27.72
N LEU A 146 -6.84 -5.86 -27.27
CA LEU A 146 -7.03 -6.22 -25.86
C LEU A 146 -5.94 -5.63 -24.96
N ASN A 147 -4.68 -5.81 -25.33
CA ASN A 147 -3.55 -5.30 -24.57
C ASN A 147 -3.50 -3.77 -24.57
N THR A 148 -3.78 -3.14 -25.71
CA THR A 148 -3.75 -1.68 -25.86
C THR A 148 -4.81 -1.04 -24.96
N VAL A 149 -6.06 -1.49 -25.04
CA VAL A 149 -7.18 -0.99 -24.24
C VAL A 149 -6.91 -1.20 -22.74
N THR A 150 -6.43 -2.39 -22.39
CA THR A 150 -6.05 -2.71 -21.00
C THR A 150 -4.99 -1.75 -20.48
N ASP A 151 -3.92 -1.53 -21.24
CA ASP A 151 -2.81 -0.66 -20.83
C ASP A 151 -3.28 0.80 -20.71
N GLU A 152 -4.10 1.29 -21.66
CA GLU A 152 -4.67 2.64 -21.64
C GLU A 152 -5.49 2.91 -20.38
N ILE A 153 -6.33 1.96 -19.97
CA ILE A 153 -7.15 2.09 -18.76
C ILE A 153 -6.29 1.94 -17.52
N MET A 154 -5.38 0.98 -17.49
CA MET A 154 -4.62 0.64 -16.28
C MET A 154 -3.54 1.68 -15.95
N ASN A 155 -2.98 2.38 -16.94
CA ASN A 155 -1.88 3.33 -16.74
C ASN A 155 -2.26 4.50 -15.80
N PRO A 156 -3.42 5.17 -15.95
CA PRO A 156 -3.92 6.13 -14.97
C PRO A 156 -4.00 5.55 -13.55
N TYR A 157 -4.53 4.32 -13.39
CA TYR A 157 -4.63 3.68 -12.07
C TYR A 157 -3.28 3.36 -11.46
N LYS A 158 -2.29 2.90 -12.24
CA LYS A 158 -0.91 2.69 -11.76
C LYS A 158 -0.33 3.98 -11.19
N LYS A 159 -0.57 5.12 -11.87
CA LYS A 159 -0.14 6.43 -11.38
C LYS A 159 -0.83 6.79 -10.07
N LEU A 160 -2.16 6.63 -9.99
CA LEU A 160 -2.92 6.90 -8.77
C LEU A 160 -2.46 6.02 -7.60
N ILE A 161 -2.18 4.75 -7.83
CA ILE A 161 -1.66 3.84 -6.80
C ILE A 161 -0.29 4.29 -6.32
N ASN A 162 0.61 4.69 -7.22
CA ASN A 162 1.90 5.25 -6.84
C ASN A 162 1.75 6.54 -6.01
N ASP A 163 0.79 7.39 -6.36
CA ASP A 163 0.48 8.58 -5.55
C ASP A 163 -0.01 8.20 -4.14
N GLU A 164 -0.80 7.13 -4.00
CA GLU A 164 -1.21 6.62 -2.69
C GLU A 164 -0.03 6.05 -1.89
N ILE A 165 0.91 5.34 -2.54
CA ILE A 165 2.15 4.86 -1.90
C ILE A 165 2.95 6.04 -1.35
N ASN A 166 3.22 7.05 -2.19
CA ASN A 166 3.95 8.26 -1.79
C ASN A 166 3.26 8.99 -0.63
N ARG A 167 1.92 9.02 -0.61
CA ARG A 167 1.16 9.62 0.52
C ARG A 167 1.38 8.85 1.81
N VAL A 168 1.34 7.52 1.78
CA VAL A 168 1.63 6.70 2.97
C VAL A 168 3.05 6.95 3.45
N GLU A 169 4.04 6.95 2.55
CA GLU A 169 5.43 7.24 2.91
C GLU A 169 5.60 8.61 3.61
N ASN A 170 4.96 9.66 3.07
CA ASN A 170 4.98 10.99 3.67
C ASN A 170 4.31 11.01 5.06
N ILE A 171 3.15 10.36 5.22
CA ILE A 171 2.46 10.26 6.53
C ILE A 171 3.38 9.60 7.58
N LEU A 172 4.08 8.54 7.19
CA LEU A 172 4.98 7.82 8.08
C LEU A 172 6.22 8.65 8.42
N HIS A 173 6.79 9.34 7.44
CA HIS A 173 7.92 10.24 7.64
C HIS A 173 7.57 11.38 8.61
N ASP A 174 6.44 12.05 8.39
CA ASP A 174 5.95 13.11 9.28
C ASP A 174 5.76 12.59 10.71
N LYS A 175 5.19 11.38 10.84
CA LYS A 175 5.00 10.78 12.16
C LYS A 175 6.31 10.43 12.86
N ALA A 176 7.29 9.91 12.12
CA ALA A 176 8.62 9.62 12.65
C ALA A 176 9.29 10.90 13.17
N TYR A 177 9.20 12.00 12.41
CA TYR A 177 9.75 13.30 12.81
C TYR A 177 9.07 13.86 14.09
N GLU A 178 7.75 13.73 14.22
CA GLU A 178 7.04 14.11 15.45
C GLU A 178 7.55 13.35 16.68
N ILE A 179 7.73 12.04 16.56
CA ILE A 179 8.20 11.18 17.65
C ILE A 179 9.61 11.59 18.06
N GLU A 180 10.52 11.78 17.11
CA GLU A 180 11.90 12.19 17.37
C GLU A 180 11.97 13.56 18.09
N LYS A 181 11.12 14.52 17.69
CA LYS A 181 11.01 15.84 18.31
C LYS A 181 10.51 15.77 19.77
N ILE A 182 9.59 14.84 20.07
CA ILE A 182 9.11 14.63 21.44
C ILE A 182 10.20 13.99 22.29
N GLU A 183 10.94 13.01 21.75
CA GLU A 183 12.04 12.36 22.48
C GLU A 183 13.19 13.32 22.81
N THR A 184 13.55 14.21 21.88
CA THR A 184 14.56 15.26 22.11
C THR A 184 14.11 16.28 23.17
N LYS A 185 12.87 16.79 23.09
CA LYS A 185 12.31 17.67 24.14
C LYS A 185 12.27 17.01 25.53
N ASN A 186 11.95 15.72 25.59
CA ASN A 186 11.91 14.97 26.86
C ASN A 186 13.31 14.69 27.43
N LYS A 187 14.35 14.60 26.58
CA LYS A 187 15.75 14.55 27.02
C LYS A 187 16.20 15.89 27.62
N ASP A 188 15.80 17.01 27.01
CA ASP A 188 16.19 18.35 27.48
C ASP A 188 15.47 18.73 28.80
N ASN A 189 14.23 18.27 29.01
CA ASN A 189 13.48 18.50 30.26
C ASN A 189 14.00 17.69 31.47
N LYS A 190 14.91 16.73 31.30
CA LYS A 190 15.58 16.04 32.42
C LYS A 190 16.72 16.87 33.05
N SER A 191 16.99 18.07 32.55
CA SER A 191 18.20 18.85 32.87
C SER A 191 17.96 20.14 33.68
N ASN A 192 16.95 20.21 34.55
CA ASN A 192 16.87 21.29 35.55
C ASN A 192 17.57 20.95 36.88
N VAL A 193 18.43 19.92 36.90
CA VAL A 193 19.27 19.63 38.05
C VAL A 193 20.48 20.56 38.03
N LYS A 194 20.51 21.55 38.91
CA LYS A 194 21.61 22.51 39.03
C LYS A 194 22.81 21.83 39.70
N LYS A 195 24.04 22.14 39.28
CA LYS A 195 25.25 21.67 39.98
C LYS A 195 25.41 22.45 41.28
N ILE A 196 24.93 21.88 42.40
CA ILE A 196 24.98 22.49 43.73
C ILE A 196 25.95 21.69 44.60
N PHE A 197 27.17 22.17 44.75
CA PHE A 197 28.19 21.54 45.60
C PHE A 197 28.27 22.19 46.99
N ASP A 198 27.68 23.37 47.16
CA ASP A 198 27.61 24.10 48.43
C ASP A 198 26.31 23.76 49.17
N TYR A 199 26.42 23.19 50.38
CA TYR A 199 25.26 22.84 51.20
C TYR A 199 24.36 24.05 51.50
N LYS A 200 24.91 25.26 51.63
CA LYS A 200 24.09 26.47 51.90
C LYS A 200 23.16 26.80 50.74
N LYS A 201 23.58 26.50 49.51
CA LYS A 201 22.75 26.66 48.31
C LYS A 201 21.70 25.56 48.23
N MET A 202 22.02 24.34 48.67
CA MET A 202 21.05 23.24 48.76
C MET A 202 20.00 23.49 49.84
N ASP A 203 20.40 24.03 51.00
CA ASP A 203 19.52 24.44 52.09
C ASP A 203 18.54 25.53 51.65
N ARG A 204 18.98 26.49 50.81
CA ARG A 204 18.07 27.47 50.22
C ARG A 204 17.10 26.80 49.25
N LEU A 205 17.62 25.96 48.34
CA LEU A 205 16.79 25.27 47.36
C LEU A 205 15.71 24.42 48.05
N ILE A 206 16.04 23.64 49.07
CA ILE A 206 15.07 22.77 49.74
C ILE A 206 13.99 23.59 50.49
N LYS A 207 14.37 24.73 51.08
CA LYS A 207 13.43 25.68 51.71
C LYS A 207 12.52 26.37 50.70
N ASP A 208 13.06 26.78 49.55
CA ASP A 208 12.28 27.39 48.45
C ASP A 208 11.19 26.43 47.93
N TYR A 209 11.37 25.12 48.10
CA TYR A 209 10.41 24.06 47.77
C TYR A 209 9.47 23.70 48.93
N GLY A 210 9.43 24.49 50.00
CA GLY A 210 8.46 24.35 51.10
C GLY A 210 8.82 23.30 52.15
N PHE A 211 10.08 22.84 52.21
CA PHE A 211 10.54 22.01 53.30
C PHE A 211 11.06 22.86 54.47
N GLU A 212 10.71 22.49 55.68
CA GLU A 212 11.16 23.14 56.91
C GLU A 212 12.24 22.31 57.62
N GLU A 213 13.14 23.00 58.32
CA GLU A 213 14.18 22.36 59.13
C GLU A 213 13.56 21.78 60.40
N VAL A 214 13.57 20.45 60.54
CA VAL A 214 12.96 19.76 61.69
C VAL A 214 13.97 19.46 62.79
N ARG A 215 15.21 19.10 62.40
CA ARG A 215 16.29 18.79 63.34
C ARG A 215 17.66 18.85 62.67
N GLN A 216 18.68 19.16 63.46
CA GLN A 216 20.08 18.98 63.07
C GLN A 216 20.72 17.89 63.94
N SER A 217 21.40 16.94 63.31
CA SER A 217 22.11 15.85 63.98
C SER A 217 23.51 15.73 63.40
N GLY A 218 24.51 16.22 64.13
CA GLY A 218 25.90 16.28 63.67
C GLY A 218 26.02 17.05 62.36
N ASP A 219 26.65 16.42 61.37
CA ASP A 219 26.92 17.00 60.05
C ASP A 219 25.73 16.98 59.09
N HIS A 220 24.51 16.69 59.56
CA HIS A 220 23.32 16.63 58.71
C HIS A 220 22.18 17.46 59.28
N LYS A 221 21.53 18.24 58.41
CA LYS A 221 20.22 18.86 58.69
C LYS A 221 19.13 18.04 58.02
N ILE A 222 18.01 17.88 58.71
CA ILE A 222 16.86 17.13 58.20
C ILE A 222 15.73 18.10 57.91
N TYR A 223 15.31 18.09 56.65
CA TYR A 223 14.23 18.91 56.11
C TYR A 223 12.99 18.07 55.89
N SER A 224 11.81 18.57 56.25
CA SER A 224 10.53 17.88 56.05
C SER A 224 9.45 18.81 55.54
N ASN A 225 8.56 18.29 54.69
CA ASN A 225 7.33 18.96 54.27
C ASN A 225 6.07 18.26 54.82
N GLY A 226 6.24 17.40 55.83
CA GLY A 226 5.16 16.57 56.40
C GLY A 226 4.99 15.19 55.75
N GLU A 227 5.36 15.03 54.48
CA GLU A 227 5.28 13.75 53.76
C GLU A 227 6.64 13.07 53.58
N LYS A 228 7.68 13.85 53.27
CA LYS A 228 9.03 13.36 53.00
C LYS A 228 10.01 14.03 53.94
N SER A 229 11.01 13.28 54.41
CA SER A 229 12.13 13.80 55.18
C SER A 229 13.44 13.58 54.43
N ILE A 230 14.20 14.65 54.20
CA ILE A 230 15.41 14.65 53.39
C ILE A 230 16.59 15.13 54.25
N PRO A 231 17.58 14.26 54.53
CA PRO A 231 18.82 14.69 55.17
C PRO A 231 19.75 15.37 54.16
N VAL A 232 20.25 16.56 54.51
CA VAL A 232 21.23 17.33 53.74
C VAL A 232 22.51 17.49 54.57
N PRO A 233 23.65 16.95 54.12
CA PRO A 233 24.92 17.16 54.79
C PRO A 233 25.31 18.64 54.82
N GLN A 234 25.92 19.08 55.91
CA GLN A 234 26.34 20.47 56.18
C GLN A 234 27.81 20.71 55.83
N HIS A 235 28.26 20.05 54.76
CA HIS A 235 29.59 20.15 54.18
C HIS A 235 29.49 20.11 52.65
N GLU A 236 30.63 20.14 51.95
CA GLU A 236 30.64 20.09 50.48
C GLU A 236 29.91 18.84 49.96
N LEU A 237 29.00 19.03 49.02
CA LEU A 237 28.18 17.99 48.42
C LEU A 237 28.85 17.46 47.16
N GLU A 238 29.12 16.16 47.12
CA GLU A 238 29.54 15.52 45.88
C GLU A 238 28.43 15.53 44.82
N LYS A 239 28.83 15.55 43.55
CA LYS A 239 27.91 15.59 42.39
C LYS A 239 26.77 14.57 42.48
N GLY A 240 27.08 13.33 42.87
CA GLY A 240 26.08 12.28 42.99
C GLY A 240 25.03 12.57 44.08
N LEU A 241 25.47 13.14 45.20
CA LEU A 241 24.61 13.44 46.34
C LEU A 241 23.73 14.67 46.06
N SER A 242 24.32 15.71 45.47
CA SER A 242 23.62 16.91 45.02
C SER A 242 22.42 16.57 44.11
N PHE A 243 22.62 15.65 43.18
CA PHE A 243 21.57 15.19 42.26
C PHE A 243 20.52 14.33 42.92
N LYS A 244 20.91 13.45 43.85
CA LYS A 244 19.97 12.63 44.62
C LYS A 244 19.03 13.49 45.46
N ILE A 245 19.56 14.51 46.14
CA ILE A 245 18.78 15.44 46.96
C ILE A 245 17.79 16.21 46.06
N GLN A 246 18.25 16.81 44.96
CA GLN A 246 17.37 17.56 44.05
C GLN A 246 16.24 16.70 43.45
N LYS A 247 16.51 15.42 43.17
CA LYS A 247 15.50 14.46 42.70
C LYS A 247 14.48 14.09 43.78
N GLN A 248 14.83 14.18 45.07
CA GLN A 248 13.90 13.92 46.17
C GLN A 248 12.98 15.12 46.47
N ILE A 249 13.46 16.33 46.16
CA ILE A 249 12.73 17.60 46.34
C ILE A 249 11.74 17.84 45.18
N SER A 250 12.08 17.38 43.97
CA SER A 250 11.21 17.43 42.77
C SER A 250 10.16 16.32 42.80
#